data_AF-A0A2W5NW31-F1
#
_entry.id   AF-A0A2W5NW31-F1
#
_cell.length_a   1.000
_cell.length_b   1.000
_cell.length_c   1.000
_cell.angle_alpha   90.00
_cell.angle_beta   90.00
_cell.angle_gamma   90.00
#
_symmetry.space_group_name_H-M   'P 1'
#
loop_
_entity.id
_entity.type
_entity.pdbx_description
1 polymer ?
#
loop_
_entity_poly.entity_id
_entity_poly.type
_entity_poly.pdbx_seq_one_letter_code
_entity_poly.pdbx_strand_id
1 'polypeptide(L)'
;MEYRSFADLAETVFFNAHAIPEDVDLIVGIPRSGLLPANLLAVQLHKPLLDLESYLEGRAPTLGRTARETIDGNVRPRRVLIVDDSIASGESMRDVQARVRAIAPDIPATYLAVYGTKAVHEDADLVFEAVPSPRIFEWNLMRHKRLADACFDIDGILCHDPEHAQNDDGEKYRAFLLTAKPLLRANVPIKHLVTSRLEKYRPETERWLAENGVKYEHLWMLDLPSAEERRRQRAHASFKASVYVKTGAGLFVESEDRQAQEIAELSERPVLSIEGQRMVWPGDTSAARRSYIRRNETKSGAVKRLVKAAAFGILGDRTIANIKRSLRGHG
;
A
#
# COMPACT_ATOMS: atom_id res chain seq x y z
N MET A 1 -5.98 -1.16 -11.09
CA MET A 1 -5.41 -1.13 -9.74
C MET A 1 -4.67 0.17 -9.65
N GLU A 2 -5.22 1.10 -8.90
CA GLU A 2 -4.63 2.41 -8.71
C GLU A 2 -3.52 2.34 -7.67
N TYR A 3 -2.49 3.15 -7.86
CA TYR A 3 -1.39 3.29 -6.92
C TYR A 3 -1.08 4.78 -6.75
N ARG A 4 -0.86 5.22 -5.51
CA ARG A 4 -0.29 6.56 -5.25
C ARG A 4 0.93 6.39 -4.33
N SER A 5 2.01 7.04 -4.73
CA SER A 5 3.25 7.21 -3.99
C SER A 5 3.17 8.38 -3.00
N PHE A 6 4.19 8.53 -2.17
CA PHE A 6 4.38 9.75 -1.39
C PHE A 6 4.53 11.00 -2.27
N ALA A 7 5.14 10.87 -3.45
CA ALA A 7 5.27 11.99 -4.39
C ALA A 7 3.89 12.41 -4.92
N ASP A 8 3.05 11.44 -5.31
CA ASP A 8 1.68 11.72 -5.76
C ASP A 8 0.85 12.37 -4.64
N LEU A 9 1.01 11.92 -3.38
CA LEU A 9 0.37 12.55 -2.21
C LEU A 9 0.79 14.02 -2.07
N ALA A 10 2.09 14.30 -2.17
CA ALA A 10 2.60 15.65 -2.05
C ALA A 10 2.12 16.55 -3.20
N GLU A 11 2.12 16.04 -4.42
CA GLU A 11 1.62 16.74 -5.59
C GLU A 11 0.11 17.06 -5.47
N THR A 12 -0.68 16.06 -5.09
CA THR A 12 -2.14 16.20 -4.91
C THR A 12 -2.45 17.24 -3.85
N VAL A 13 -1.76 17.20 -2.71
CA VAL A 13 -1.91 18.21 -1.65
C VAL A 13 -1.54 19.60 -2.17
N PHE A 14 -0.38 19.72 -2.83
CA PHE A 14 0.14 20.99 -3.29
C PHE A 14 -0.83 21.70 -4.24
N PHE A 15 -1.31 21.00 -5.27
CA PHE A 15 -2.17 21.59 -6.28
C PHE A 15 -3.61 21.82 -5.83
N ASN A 16 -4.11 21.11 -4.81
CA ASN A 16 -5.50 21.23 -4.36
C ASN A 16 -5.69 22.02 -3.07
N ALA A 17 -4.62 22.47 -2.41
CA ALA A 17 -4.70 23.26 -1.18
C ALA A 17 -5.55 24.54 -1.32
N HIS A 18 -5.69 25.08 -2.52
CA HIS A 18 -6.54 26.25 -2.83
C HIS A 18 -8.03 26.02 -2.54
N ALA A 19 -8.50 24.77 -2.45
CA ALA A 19 -9.88 24.44 -2.13
C ALA A 19 -10.20 24.55 -0.62
N ILE A 20 -9.17 24.70 0.23
CA ILE A 20 -9.33 24.82 1.68
C ILE A 20 -9.85 26.23 2.01
N PRO A 21 -10.88 26.38 2.85
CA PRO A 21 -11.37 27.70 3.26
C PRO A 21 -10.27 28.57 3.90
N GLU A 22 -10.23 29.85 3.53
CA GLU A 22 -9.24 30.81 4.04
C GLU A 22 -9.35 31.03 5.56
N ASP A 23 -10.52 30.72 6.15
CA ASP A 23 -10.77 30.83 7.57
C ASP A 23 -10.23 29.69 8.42
N VAL A 24 -9.62 28.67 7.81
CA VAL A 24 -8.87 27.63 8.50
C VAL A 24 -7.62 28.22 9.15
N ASP A 25 -7.52 28.02 10.46
CA ASP A 25 -6.41 28.48 11.30
C ASP A 25 -5.79 27.37 12.15
N LEU A 26 -6.31 26.15 12.10
CA LEU A 26 -5.68 24.96 12.70
C LEU A 26 -5.89 23.73 11.81
N ILE A 27 -4.82 22.97 11.60
CA ILE A 27 -4.87 21.67 10.93
C ILE A 27 -4.80 20.56 11.96
N VAL A 28 -5.66 19.56 11.82
CA VAL A 28 -5.70 18.37 12.66
C VAL A 28 -5.62 17.12 11.80
N GLY A 29 -4.53 16.38 11.90
CA GLY A 29 -4.34 15.15 11.14
C GLY A 29 -4.86 13.92 11.89
N ILE A 30 -5.59 13.05 11.20
CA ILE A 30 -6.06 11.78 11.75
C ILE A 30 -4.90 10.76 11.74
N PRO A 31 -4.48 10.22 12.90
CA PRO A 31 -3.39 9.26 12.94
C PRO A 31 -3.75 7.91 12.30
N ARG A 32 -2.82 7.22 11.63
CA ARG A 32 -1.43 7.62 11.33
C ARG A 32 -1.28 8.25 9.95
N SER A 33 -1.99 7.74 8.94
CA SER A 33 -1.75 8.11 7.55
C SER A 33 -2.23 9.52 7.21
N GLY A 34 -3.33 10.00 7.82
CA GLY A 34 -3.78 11.38 7.68
C GLY A 34 -2.81 12.44 8.21
N LEU A 35 -1.87 12.06 9.10
CA LEU A 35 -0.79 12.96 9.52
C LEU A 35 0.17 13.32 8.38
N LEU A 36 0.32 12.47 7.36
CA LEU A 36 1.18 12.74 6.21
C LEU A 36 0.70 13.99 5.43
N PRO A 37 -0.53 14.03 4.88
CA PRO A 37 -1.02 15.22 4.22
C PRO A 37 -1.27 16.39 5.16
N ALA A 38 -1.62 16.15 6.43
CA ALA A 38 -1.79 17.22 7.41
C ALA A 38 -0.50 18.01 7.63
N ASN A 39 0.66 17.32 7.72
CA ASN A 39 1.96 17.99 7.83
C ASN A 39 2.29 18.79 6.57
N LEU A 40 2.06 18.25 5.38
CA LEU A 40 2.30 18.95 4.12
C LEU A 40 1.47 20.23 4.02
N LEU A 41 0.18 20.14 4.34
CA LEU A 41 -0.72 21.28 4.38
C LEU A 41 -0.31 22.31 5.43
N ALA A 42 0.10 21.88 6.63
CA ALA A 42 0.51 22.79 7.70
C ALA A 42 1.73 23.61 7.31
N VAL A 43 2.70 22.98 6.65
CA VAL A 43 3.88 23.65 6.12
C VAL A 43 3.51 24.59 4.98
N GLN A 44 2.72 24.14 4.00
CA GLN A 44 2.35 24.92 2.82
C GLN A 44 1.49 26.13 3.16
N LEU A 45 0.57 26.00 4.12
CA LEU A 45 -0.37 27.05 4.51
C LEU A 45 0.12 27.87 5.71
N HIS A 46 1.29 27.54 6.26
CA HIS A 46 1.86 28.14 7.47
C HIS A 46 0.87 28.14 8.65
N LYS A 47 0.25 26.99 8.91
CA LYS A 47 -0.76 26.82 9.97
C LYS A 47 -0.24 25.93 11.10
N PRO A 48 -0.70 26.14 12.35
CA PRO A 48 -0.43 25.19 13.42
C PRO A 48 -1.05 23.82 13.10
N LEU A 49 -0.43 22.78 13.66
CA LEU A 49 -0.81 21.38 13.47
C LEU A 49 -0.98 20.68 14.82
N LEU A 50 -2.03 19.86 14.92
CA LEU A 50 -2.19 18.84 15.95
C LEU A 50 -2.49 17.48 15.32
N ASP A 51 -2.20 16.41 16.04
CA ASP A 51 -2.87 15.14 15.80
C ASP A 51 -4.28 15.15 16.43
N LEU A 52 -5.17 14.29 15.94
CA LEU A 52 -6.56 14.22 16.40
C LEU A 52 -6.69 14.06 17.92
N GLU A 53 -5.89 13.19 18.54
CA GLU A 53 -6.04 12.92 19.99
C GLU A 53 -5.59 14.13 20.81
N SER A 54 -4.47 14.77 20.45
CA SER A 54 -4.04 16.02 21.07
C SER A 54 -5.08 17.14 20.93
N TYR A 55 -5.76 17.24 19.78
CA TYR A 55 -6.85 18.20 19.59
C TYR A 55 -8.05 17.91 20.48
N LEU A 56 -8.46 16.64 20.58
CA LEU A 56 -9.60 16.23 21.42
C LEU A 56 -9.32 16.41 22.92
N GLU A 57 -8.06 16.33 23.34
CA GLU A 57 -7.63 16.64 24.70
C GLU A 57 -7.50 18.16 24.99
N GLY A 58 -7.71 19.01 23.98
CA GLY A 58 -7.59 20.46 24.12
C GLY A 58 -6.15 20.95 24.28
N ARG A 59 -5.16 20.20 23.78
CA ARG A 59 -3.75 20.61 23.84
C ARG A 59 -3.48 21.77 22.88
N ALA A 60 -2.53 22.62 23.25
CA ALA A 60 -2.02 23.65 22.36
C ALA A 60 -1.03 23.06 21.32
N PRO A 61 -1.04 23.56 20.08
CA PRO A 61 -0.02 23.22 19.06
C PRO A 61 1.40 23.48 19.56
N THR A 62 2.29 22.52 19.34
CA THR A 62 3.72 22.73 19.60
C THR A 62 4.39 23.33 18.37
N LEU A 63 4.81 24.59 18.48
CA LEU A 63 5.49 25.30 17.40
C LEU A 63 7.01 25.19 17.54
N GLY A 64 7.67 24.86 16.43
CA GLY A 64 9.12 24.94 16.28
C GLY A 64 9.61 26.39 16.36
N ARG A 65 10.91 26.59 16.62
CA ARG A 65 11.50 27.92 16.88
C ARG A 65 11.15 28.96 15.81
N THR A 66 11.28 28.60 14.53
CA THR A 66 10.99 29.49 13.40
C THR A 66 9.50 29.76 13.20
N ALA A 67 8.64 28.77 13.48
CA ALA A 67 7.19 28.93 13.37
C ALA A 67 6.63 29.90 14.41
N ARG A 68 7.20 29.97 15.62
CA ARG A 68 6.75 30.88 16.70
C ARG A 68 6.88 32.36 16.34
N GLU A 69 7.72 32.71 15.38
CA GLU A 69 7.89 34.09 14.91
C GLU A 69 6.74 34.54 14.01
N THR A 70 5.98 33.61 13.44
CA THR A 70 4.98 33.86 12.39
C THR A 70 3.59 33.27 12.68
N ILE A 71 3.50 32.30 13.59
CA ILE A 71 2.28 31.58 13.93
C ILE A 71 2.00 31.75 15.41
N ASP A 72 0.79 32.20 15.74
CA ASP A 72 0.30 32.18 17.12
C ASP A 72 -0.35 30.82 17.43
N GLY A 73 0.29 30.05 18.32
CA GLY A 73 -0.18 28.73 18.74
C GLY A 73 -1.21 28.78 19.88
N ASN A 74 -1.53 29.96 20.42
CA ASN A 74 -2.41 30.10 21.59
C ASN A 74 -3.81 30.63 21.23
N VAL A 75 -4.10 30.84 19.94
CA VAL A 75 -5.37 31.37 19.46
C VAL A 75 -6.40 30.26 19.34
N ARG A 76 -7.60 30.49 19.88
CA ARG A 76 -8.76 29.62 19.63
C ARG A 76 -9.10 29.67 18.14
N PRO A 77 -9.11 28.53 17.42
CA PRO A 77 -9.33 28.54 15.99
C PRO A 77 -10.75 29.00 15.64
N ARG A 78 -10.89 29.75 14.55
CA ARG A 78 -12.15 30.09 13.89
C ARG A 78 -12.69 28.90 13.12
N ARG A 79 -11.80 28.09 12.53
CA ARG A 79 -12.14 26.86 11.83
C ARG A 79 -10.98 25.89 11.84
N VAL A 80 -11.31 24.63 12.11
CA VAL A 80 -10.34 23.54 12.06
C VAL A 80 -10.48 22.76 10.76
N LEU A 81 -9.37 22.37 10.15
CA LEU A 81 -9.32 21.41 9.05
C LEU A 81 -8.93 20.03 9.58
N ILE A 82 -9.87 19.08 9.55
CA ILE A 82 -9.63 17.68 9.90
C ILE A 82 -9.20 16.93 8.63
N VAL A 83 -8.02 16.29 8.66
CA VAL A 83 -7.40 15.70 7.46
C VAL A 83 -7.18 14.19 7.62
N ASP A 84 -7.65 13.42 6.64
CA ASP A 84 -7.29 12.02 6.44
C ASP A 84 -6.58 11.79 5.09
N ASP A 85 -5.83 10.69 4.98
CA ASP A 85 -5.18 10.30 3.72
C ASP A 85 -6.20 9.85 2.68
N SER A 86 -7.22 9.10 3.10
CA SER A 86 -8.21 8.57 2.18
C SER A 86 -9.55 8.24 2.84
N ILE A 87 -10.61 8.31 2.04
CA ILE A 87 -11.96 7.92 2.43
C ILE A 87 -12.54 6.87 1.49
N ALA A 88 -13.20 5.85 2.06
CA ALA A 88 -13.82 4.76 1.32
C ALA A 88 -15.27 4.49 1.72
N SER A 89 -15.53 4.01 2.95
CA SER A 89 -16.88 3.79 3.49
C SER A 89 -17.41 4.96 4.34
N GLY A 90 -16.50 5.89 4.71
CA GLY A 90 -16.78 7.01 5.61
C GLY A 90 -16.91 6.66 7.09
N GLU A 91 -16.84 5.38 7.47
CA GLU A 91 -17.05 4.94 8.87
C GLU A 91 -16.12 5.64 9.86
N SER A 92 -14.80 5.57 9.63
CA SER A 92 -13.82 6.25 10.48
C SER A 92 -14.01 7.77 10.49
N MET A 93 -14.40 8.37 9.37
CA MET A 93 -14.63 9.81 9.29
C MET A 93 -15.86 10.22 10.10
N ARG A 94 -16.96 9.46 10.07
CA ARG A 94 -18.14 9.71 10.91
C ARG A 94 -17.82 9.63 12.40
N ASP A 95 -17.02 8.64 12.81
CA ASP A 95 -16.59 8.53 14.21
C ASP A 95 -15.78 9.75 14.63
N VAL A 96 -14.87 10.23 13.78
CA VAL A 96 -14.11 11.46 14.02
C VAL A 96 -15.03 12.68 14.09
N GLN A 97 -15.97 12.83 13.16
CA GLN A 97 -16.95 13.92 13.18
C GLN A 97 -17.73 13.96 14.50
N ALA A 98 -18.19 12.80 14.98
CA ALA A 98 -18.94 12.71 16.24
C ALA A 98 -18.09 13.14 17.44
N ARG A 99 -16.82 12.69 17.50
CA ARG A 99 -15.88 13.05 18.58
C ARG A 99 -15.54 14.54 18.56
N VAL A 100 -15.26 15.11 17.39
CA VAL A 100 -14.94 16.53 17.23
C VAL A 100 -16.13 17.41 17.63
N ARG A 101 -17.35 17.09 17.18
CA ARG A 101 -18.57 17.82 17.56
C ARG A 101 -18.85 17.75 19.07
N ALA A 102 -18.50 16.65 19.73
CA ALA A 102 -18.72 16.50 21.17
C ALA A 102 -17.80 17.41 22.02
N ILE A 103 -16.55 17.62 21.57
CA ILE A 103 -15.55 18.41 22.33
C ILE A 103 -15.61 19.90 21.98
N ALA A 104 -15.83 20.25 20.71
CA ALA A 104 -15.79 21.62 20.23
C ALA A 104 -17.01 21.97 19.35
N PRO A 105 -18.25 21.90 19.89
CA PRO A 105 -19.47 22.11 19.11
C PRO A 105 -19.55 23.50 18.46
N ASP A 106 -18.92 24.50 19.09
CA ASP A 106 -18.93 25.90 18.66
C ASP A 106 -17.74 26.27 17.74
N ILE A 107 -16.91 25.30 17.36
CA ILE A 107 -15.80 25.52 16.43
C ILE A 107 -16.15 24.82 15.11
N PRO A 108 -16.39 25.57 14.03
CA PRO A 108 -16.56 25.01 12.69
C PRO A 108 -15.40 24.08 12.32
N ALA A 109 -15.72 22.93 11.73
CA ALA A 109 -14.74 21.98 11.21
C ALA A 109 -15.02 21.70 9.73
N THR A 110 -13.97 21.69 8.92
CA THR A 110 -13.98 21.19 7.54
C THR A 110 -13.26 19.85 7.50
N TYR A 111 -13.88 18.84 6.89
CA TYR A 111 -13.37 17.48 6.79
C TYR A 111 -12.82 17.22 5.39
N LEU A 112 -11.52 16.93 5.32
CA LEU A 112 -10.79 16.66 4.09
C LEU A 112 -10.29 15.22 4.09
N ALA A 113 -10.53 14.53 2.99
CA ALA A 113 -9.76 13.34 2.61
C ALA A 113 -8.97 13.63 1.34
N VAL A 114 -7.67 13.37 1.32
CA VAL A 114 -6.90 13.60 0.08
C VAL A 114 -7.40 12.70 -1.05
N TYR A 115 -7.63 11.42 -0.77
CA TYR A 115 -8.10 10.45 -1.77
C TYR A 115 -9.46 9.84 -1.44
N GLY A 116 -10.48 10.12 -2.25
CA GLY A 116 -11.80 9.51 -2.15
C GLY A 116 -12.00 8.37 -3.14
N THR A 117 -12.89 7.42 -2.86
CA THR A 117 -13.30 6.42 -3.90
C THR A 117 -14.12 7.07 -5.02
N LYS A 118 -14.61 8.28 -4.77
CA LYS A 118 -15.39 9.16 -5.65
C LYS A 118 -14.92 10.59 -5.39
N ALA A 119 -15.20 11.51 -6.31
CA ALA A 119 -14.86 12.93 -6.17
C ALA A 119 -15.69 13.65 -5.08
N VAL A 120 -16.84 13.10 -4.72
CA VAL A 120 -17.70 13.62 -3.66
C VAL A 120 -18.05 12.48 -2.72
N HIS A 121 -17.99 12.74 -1.41
CA HIS A 121 -18.34 11.79 -0.36
C HIS A 121 -19.21 12.47 0.69
N GLU A 122 -20.28 11.83 1.14
CA GLU A 122 -21.23 12.44 2.08
C GLU A 122 -20.61 12.77 3.45
N ASP A 123 -19.61 12.00 3.87
CA ASP A 123 -18.88 12.20 5.13
C ASP A 123 -17.61 13.07 5.01
N ALA A 124 -17.34 13.72 3.87
CA ALA A 124 -16.20 14.64 3.75
C ALA A 124 -16.60 15.88 2.94
N ASP A 125 -16.29 17.07 3.46
CA ASP A 125 -16.57 18.33 2.77
C ASP A 125 -15.69 18.48 1.53
N LEU A 126 -14.45 17.97 1.60
CA LEU A 126 -13.46 18.05 0.53
C LEU A 126 -12.88 16.66 0.23
N VAL A 127 -12.76 16.38 -1.06
CA VAL A 127 -11.94 15.29 -1.59
C VAL A 127 -11.06 15.87 -2.68
N PHE A 128 -9.74 15.79 -2.53
CA PHE A 128 -8.82 16.35 -3.53
C PHE A 128 -8.77 15.51 -4.82
N GLU A 129 -8.72 14.19 -4.70
CA GLU A 129 -8.66 13.32 -5.87
C GLU A 129 -9.54 12.07 -5.72
N ALA A 130 -10.27 11.74 -6.80
CA ALA A 130 -11.03 10.50 -6.92
C ALA A 130 -10.12 9.35 -7.39
N VAL A 131 -9.84 8.40 -6.49
CA VAL A 131 -9.08 7.18 -6.77
C VAL A 131 -9.98 5.96 -6.60
N PRO A 132 -10.53 5.39 -7.68
CA PRO A 132 -11.46 4.26 -7.61
C PRO A 132 -10.79 2.98 -7.12
N SER A 133 -11.61 2.04 -6.63
CA SER A 133 -11.12 0.71 -6.29
C SER A 133 -10.90 -0.15 -7.54
N PRO A 134 -9.96 -1.13 -7.51
CA PRO A 134 -9.01 -1.40 -6.44
C PRO A 134 -7.86 -0.38 -6.43
N ARG A 135 -7.43 0.05 -5.24
CA ARG A 135 -6.33 1.01 -5.02
C ARG A 135 -5.38 0.56 -3.92
N ILE A 136 -4.14 1.00 -3.99
CA ILE A 136 -3.08 0.80 -2.98
C ILE A 136 -2.36 2.14 -2.79
N PHE A 137 -1.93 2.41 -1.57
CA PHE A 137 -1.10 3.57 -1.26
C PHE A 137 0.26 3.10 -0.75
N GLU A 138 1.33 3.79 -1.09
CA GLU A 138 2.69 3.39 -0.71
C GLU A 138 2.82 3.16 0.80
N TRP A 139 2.39 4.11 1.62
CA TRP A 139 2.44 4.04 3.09
C TRP A 139 1.57 2.94 3.70
N ASN A 140 0.69 2.30 2.92
CA ASN A 140 -0.15 1.20 3.38
C ASN A 140 0.13 -0.14 2.69
N LEU A 141 1.03 -0.20 1.71
CA LEU A 141 1.33 -1.40 0.93
C LEU A 141 1.59 -2.61 1.84
N MET A 142 2.56 -2.49 2.75
CA MET A 142 3.03 -3.61 3.59
C MET A 142 2.05 -4.06 4.69
N ARG A 143 0.90 -3.38 4.82
CA ARG A 143 -0.22 -3.78 5.69
C ARG A 143 -1.49 -4.09 4.91
N HIS A 144 -1.46 -3.95 3.58
CA HIS A 144 -2.65 -4.05 2.76
C HIS A 144 -3.07 -5.51 2.62
N LYS A 145 -4.38 -5.80 2.76
CA LYS A 145 -4.94 -7.16 2.56
C LYS A 145 -4.68 -7.78 1.18
N ARG A 146 -4.16 -7.00 0.23
CA ARG A 146 -3.77 -7.48 -1.11
C ARG A 146 -2.49 -8.29 -1.10
N LEU A 147 -1.69 -8.26 -0.02
CA LEU A 147 -0.54 -9.15 0.14
C LEU A 147 -0.94 -10.64 0.10
N ALA A 148 -2.18 -10.96 0.48
CA ALA A 148 -2.77 -12.29 0.34
C ALA A 148 -3.16 -12.66 -1.11
N ASP A 149 -2.98 -11.75 -2.07
CA ASP A 149 -3.30 -11.89 -3.50
C ASP A 149 -2.18 -11.25 -4.35
N ALA A 150 -0.93 -11.40 -3.89
CA ALA A 150 0.24 -10.80 -4.52
C ALA A 150 1.45 -11.73 -4.53
N CYS A 151 2.29 -11.52 -5.54
CA CYS A 151 3.67 -11.99 -5.63
C CYS A 151 4.61 -10.85 -5.20
N PHE A 152 5.64 -11.17 -4.41
CA PHE A 152 6.63 -10.22 -3.94
C PHE A 152 8.02 -10.75 -4.25
N ASP A 153 8.88 -9.90 -4.81
CA ASP A 153 10.32 -10.18 -4.74
C ASP A 153 10.83 -10.05 -3.29
N ILE A 154 12.02 -10.59 -3.03
CA ILE A 154 12.71 -10.52 -1.74
C ILE A 154 13.75 -9.40 -1.78
N ASP A 155 14.68 -9.47 -2.73
CA ASP A 155 15.82 -8.57 -2.84
C ASP A 155 15.34 -7.20 -3.39
N GLY A 156 15.75 -6.12 -2.73
CA GLY A 156 15.27 -4.76 -2.99
C GLY A 156 13.85 -4.47 -2.47
N ILE A 157 13.19 -5.45 -1.83
CA ILE A 157 11.84 -5.30 -1.24
C ILE A 157 11.88 -5.58 0.26
N LEU A 158 12.12 -6.83 0.66
CA LEU A 158 12.15 -7.26 2.06
C LEU A 158 13.52 -7.04 2.68
N CYS A 159 14.58 -7.08 1.87
CA CYS A 159 15.94 -6.76 2.25
C CYS A 159 16.66 -5.97 1.17
N HIS A 160 17.78 -5.35 1.52
CA HIS A 160 18.67 -4.74 0.54
C HIS A 160 19.27 -5.79 -0.41
N ASP A 161 19.57 -5.36 -1.65
CA ASP A 161 20.29 -6.16 -2.64
C ASP A 161 21.73 -6.48 -2.18
N PRO A 162 22.31 -7.60 -2.67
CA PRO A 162 23.72 -7.89 -2.45
C PRO A 162 24.60 -6.85 -3.14
N GLU A 163 25.69 -6.46 -2.49
CA GLU A 163 26.75 -5.71 -3.16
C GLU A 163 27.39 -6.56 -4.26
N HIS A 164 27.99 -5.90 -5.26
CA HIS A 164 28.62 -6.61 -6.39
C HIS A 164 29.67 -7.65 -5.93
N ALA A 165 30.47 -7.31 -4.91
CA ALA A 165 31.50 -8.20 -4.35
C ALA A 165 30.92 -9.37 -3.53
N GLN A 166 29.67 -9.29 -3.10
CA GLN A 166 28.95 -10.35 -2.38
C GLN A 166 28.25 -11.33 -3.33
N ASN A 167 28.05 -10.96 -4.60
CA ASN A 167 27.38 -11.78 -5.60
C ASN A 167 28.35 -12.79 -6.27
N ASP A 168 29.12 -13.50 -5.45
CA ASP A 168 30.17 -14.44 -5.87
C ASP A 168 29.66 -15.87 -6.17
N ASP A 169 28.36 -16.12 -5.96
CA ASP A 169 27.76 -17.47 -6.01
C ASP A 169 28.48 -18.48 -5.08
N GLY A 170 29.11 -17.95 -4.01
CA GLY A 170 29.98 -18.68 -3.09
C GLY A 170 29.71 -18.31 -1.62
N GLU A 171 30.78 -18.24 -0.82
CA GLU A 171 30.68 -18.01 0.62
C GLU A 171 30.18 -16.61 0.97
N LYS A 172 30.60 -15.59 0.22
CA LYS A 172 30.15 -14.21 0.51
C LYS A 172 28.66 -14.06 0.23
N TYR A 173 28.17 -14.70 -0.83
CA TYR A 173 26.74 -14.69 -1.13
C TYR A 173 25.94 -15.42 -0.05
N ARG A 174 26.38 -16.60 0.42
CA ARG A 174 25.72 -17.29 1.56
C ARG A 174 25.70 -16.42 2.81
N ALA A 175 26.80 -15.77 3.13
CA ALA A 175 26.87 -14.86 4.28
C ALA A 175 25.89 -13.69 4.13
N PHE A 176 25.80 -13.09 2.93
CA PHE A 176 24.79 -12.07 2.62
C PHE A 176 23.37 -12.59 2.84
N LEU A 177 23.01 -13.77 2.30
CA LEU A 177 21.64 -14.29 2.42
C LEU A 177 21.19 -14.47 3.88
N LEU A 178 22.12 -14.79 4.78
CA LEU A 178 21.87 -14.96 6.21
C LEU A 178 21.87 -13.63 6.99
N THR A 179 22.47 -12.57 6.46
CA THR A 179 22.70 -11.30 7.19
C THR A 179 22.15 -10.07 6.49
N ALA A 180 21.42 -10.27 5.38
CA ALA A 180 20.87 -9.20 4.57
C ALA A 180 20.08 -8.23 5.44
N LYS A 181 20.35 -6.93 5.28
CA LYS A 181 19.69 -5.90 6.08
C LYS A 181 18.22 -5.80 5.67
N PRO A 182 17.25 -5.91 6.61
CA PRO A 182 15.84 -5.75 6.29
C PRO A 182 15.53 -4.37 5.72
N LEU A 183 14.60 -4.29 4.77
CA LEU A 183 14.17 -3.06 4.10
C LEU A 183 12.70 -2.75 4.42
N LEU A 184 11.74 -3.44 3.78
CA LEU A 184 10.31 -3.28 4.06
C LEU A 184 9.80 -4.41 4.96
N ARG A 185 9.07 -4.05 6.02
CA ARG A 185 8.47 -5.01 6.96
C ARG A 185 6.99 -5.25 6.66
N ALA A 186 6.66 -6.46 6.22
CA ALA A 186 5.28 -6.89 6.06
C ALA A 186 4.65 -7.21 7.43
N ASN A 187 3.53 -6.55 7.74
CA ASN A 187 2.78 -6.81 8.98
C ASN A 187 1.65 -7.83 8.80
N VAL A 188 1.48 -8.32 7.57
CA VAL A 188 0.49 -9.34 7.20
C VAL A 188 1.18 -10.44 6.38
N PRO A 189 0.66 -11.68 6.38
CA PRO A 189 1.24 -12.75 5.58
C PRO A 189 1.28 -12.41 4.08
N ILE A 190 2.40 -12.69 3.43
CA ILE A 190 2.59 -12.57 1.98
C ILE A 190 2.27 -13.92 1.35
N LYS A 191 1.40 -13.97 0.34
CA LYS A 191 1.03 -15.27 -0.22
C LYS A 191 2.17 -15.93 -1.01
N HIS A 192 2.81 -15.18 -1.91
CA HIS A 192 3.86 -15.72 -2.76
C HIS A 192 5.11 -14.83 -2.71
N LEU A 193 6.22 -15.40 -2.24
CA LEU A 193 7.56 -14.85 -2.47
C LEU A 193 8.11 -15.44 -3.76
N VAL A 194 8.57 -14.61 -4.68
CA VAL A 194 9.08 -15.01 -6.00
C VAL A 194 10.42 -14.33 -6.21
N THR A 195 11.51 -15.06 -6.01
CA THR A 195 12.87 -14.51 -6.01
C THR A 195 13.74 -15.16 -7.08
N SER A 196 14.72 -14.38 -7.52
CA SER A 196 15.79 -14.84 -8.42
C SER A 196 16.97 -15.51 -7.69
N ARG A 197 16.88 -15.69 -6.36
CA ARG A 197 17.81 -16.52 -5.59
C ARG A 197 17.73 -17.97 -6.09
N LEU A 198 18.88 -18.63 -6.19
CA LEU A 198 18.96 -20.01 -6.68
C LEU A 198 18.48 -21.01 -5.62
N GLU A 199 17.87 -22.12 -6.06
CA GLU A 199 17.32 -23.12 -5.13
C GLU A 199 18.33 -23.75 -4.18
N LYS A 200 19.60 -23.84 -4.57
CA LYS A 200 20.69 -24.30 -3.70
C LYS A 200 20.89 -23.44 -2.44
N TYR A 201 20.26 -22.26 -2.38
CA TYR A 201 20.28 -21.34 -1.24
C TYR A 201 18.95 -21.21 -0.49
N ARG A 202 18.01 -22.12 -0.74
CA ARG A 202 16.75 -22.18 -0.01
C ARG A 202 16.94 -22.23 1.50
N PRO A 203 17.85 -23.06 2.08
CA PRO A 203 18.03 -23.12 3.53
C PRO A 203 18.41 -21.77 4.14
N GLU A 204 19.33 -21.03 3.52
CA GLU A 204 19.72 -19.69 3.98
C GLU A 204 18.58 -18.69 3.85
N THR A 205 17.86 -18.73 2.74
CA THR A 205 16.74 -17.82 2.47
C THR A 205 15.60 -18.02 3.46
N GLU A 206 15.18 -19.27 3.69
CA GLU A 206 14.11 -19.59 4.63
C GLU A 206 14.49 -19.26 6.07
N ARG A 207 15.74 -19.50 6.45
CA ARG A 207 16.27 -19.10 7.77
C ARG A 207 16.19 -17.60 7.97
N TRP A 208 16.68 -16.81 7.01
CA TRP A 208 16.62 -15.34 7.11
C TRP A 208 15.19 -14.82 7.19
N LEU A 209 14.27 -15.39 6.39
CA LEU A 209 12.85 -15.03 6.43
C LEU A 209 12.24 -15.30 7.80
N ALA A 210 12.54 -16.45 8.41
CA ALA A 210 12.05 -16.82 9.74
C ALA A 210 12.62 -15.90 10.84
N GLU A 211 13.93 -15.65 10.83
CA GLU A 211 14.61 -14.78 11.80
C GLU A 211 14.09 -13.33 11.74
N ASN A 212 13.65 -12.87 10.57
CA ASN A 212 13.07 -11.54 10.37
C ASN A 212 11.54 -11.49 10.48
N GLY A 213 10.90 -12.60 10.88
CA GLY A 213 9.46 -12.67 11.11
C GLY A 213 8.60 -12.54 9.86
N VAL A 214 9.16 -12.80 8.67
CA VAL A 214 8.43 -12.76 7.41
C VAL A 214 7.54 -14.00 7.30
N LYS A 215 6.23 -13.79 7.33
CA LYS A 215 5.24 -14.86 7.15
C LYS A 215 4.86 -14.97 5.69
N TYR A 216 4.99 -16.17 5.12
CA TYR A 216 4.61 -16.44 3.74
C TYR A 216 3.99 -17.83 3.55
N GLU A 217 3.23 -18.03 2.46
CA GLU A 217 2.63 -19.34 2.13
C GLU A 217 3.49 -20.14 1.14
N HIS A 218 4.06 -19.48 0.12
CA HIS A 218 4.87 -20.14 -0.90
C HIS A 218 6.14 -19.35 -1.20
N LEU A 219 7.28 -20.05 -1.30
CA LEU A 219 8.56 -19.50 -1.74
C LEU A 219 8.97 -20.14 -3.07
N TRP A 220 8.92 -19.35 -4.13
CA TRP A 220 9.31 -19.71 -5.49
C TRP A 220 10.71 -19.17 -5.76
N MET A 221 11.66 -20.07 -6.01
CA MET A 221 13.06 -19.75 -6.26
C MET A 221 13.49 -20.33 -7.61
N LEU A 222 14.55 -19.78 -8.16
CA LEU A 222 15.03 -20.14 -9.49
C LEU A 222 15.86 -21.43 -9.41
N ASP A 223 15.44 -22.45 -10.14
CA ASP A 223 16.16 -23.73 -10.20
C ASP A 223 17.13 -23.76 -11.40
N LEU A 224 18.30 -23.15 -11.22
CA LEU A 224 19.41 -23.16 -12.17
C LEU A 224 20.72 -23.53 -11.46
N PRO A 225 21.69 -24.16 -12.15
CA PRO A 225 22.89 -24.68 -11.51
C PRO A 225 23.83 -23.59 -10.96
N SER A 226 23.86 -22.40 -11.59
CA SER A 226 24.79 -21.33 -11.20
C SER A 226 24.27 -19.94 -11.52
N ALA A 227 24.87 -18.93 -10.87
CA ALA A 227 24.59 -17.52 -11.16
C ALA A 227 25.02 -17.13 -12.58
N GLU A 228 26.05 -17.78 -13.13
CA GLU A 228 26.47 -17.61 -14.51
C GLU A 228 25.40 -18.08 -15.50
N GLU A 229 24.85 -19.28 -15.27
CA GLU A 229 23.79 -19.83 -16.12
C GLU A 229 22.52 -18.96 -16.08
N ARG A 230 22.17 -18.48 -14.88
CA ARG A 230 21.08 -17.51 -14.67
C ARG A 230 21.26 -16.24 -15.51
N ARG A 231 22.45 -15.64 -15.49
CA ARG A 231 22.78 -14.43 -16.27
C ARG A 231 22.74 -14.71 -17.76
N ARG A 232 23.29 -15.85 -18.19
CA ARG A 232 23.29 -16.30 -19.60
C ARG A 232 21.87 -16.42 -20.14
N GLN A 233 20.97 -17.03 -19.38
CA GLN A 233 19.58 -17.24 -19.79
C GLN A 233 18.68 -16.01 -19.62
N ARG A 234 19.15 -14.95 -18.93
CA ARG A 234 18.33 -13.80 -18.51
C ARG A 234 17.00 -14.23 -17.87
N ALA A 235 17.05 -15.31 -17.08
CA ALA A 235 15.86 -16.04 -16.64
C ALA A 235 15.01 -15.31 -15.59
N HIS A 236 15.47 -14.16 -15.08
CA HIS A 236 14.84 -13.41 -13.99
C HIS A 236 13.39 -13.03 -14.27
N ALA A 237 13.17 -12.21 -15.30
CA ALA A 237 11.85 -11.71 -15.63
C ALA A 237 10.92 -12.83 -16.14
N SER A 238 11.44 -13.75 -16.97
CA SER A 238 10.66 -14.87 -17.51
C SER A 238 10.21 -15.86 -16.43
N PHE A 239 11.08 -16.20 -15.49
CA PHE A 239 10.73 -17.02 -14.33
C PHE A 239 9.66 -16.32 -13.48
N LYS A 240 9.90 -15.08 -13.05
CA LYS A 240 8.97 -14.31 -12.21
C LYS A 240 7.60 -14.16 -12.89
N ALA A 241 7.58 -13.83 -14.18
CA ALA A 241 6.35 -13.75 -14.97
C ALA A 241 5.61 -15.09 -15.06
N SER A 242 6.32 -16.20 -15.28
CA SER A 242 5.71 -17.53 -15.35
C SER A 242 5.04 -17.93 -14.03
N VAL A 243 5.71 -17.65 -12.90
CA VAL A 243 5.16 -17.89 -11.55
C VAL A 243 3.97 -16.98 -11.32
N TYR A 244 4.06 -15.70 -11.68
CA TYR A 244 2.96 -14.76 -11.54
C TYR A 244 1.71 -15.19 -12.31
N VAL A 245 1.89 -15.66 -13.54
CA VAL A 245 0.80 -16.22 -14.36
C VAL A 245 0.21 -17.46 -13.67
N LYS A 246 1.06 -18.40 -13.27
CA LYS A 246 0.69 -19.68 -12.62
C LYS A 246 -0.11 -19.49 -11.34
N THR A 247 0.31 -18.59 -10.46
CA THR A 247 -0.36 -18.35 -9.17
C THR A 247 -1.72 -17.67 -9.33
N GLY A 248 -1.94 -16.99 -10.47
CA GLY A 248 -3.16 -16.23 -10.69
C GLY A 248 -3.29 -14.98 -9.80
N ALA A 249 -2.20 -14.57 -9.13
CA ALA A 249 -2.20 -13.43 -8.22
C ALA A 249 -2.59 -12.13 -8.95
N GLY A 250 -3.18 -11.19 -8.19
CA GLY A 250 -3.61 -9.90 -8.71
C GLY A 250 -2.47 -8.89 -8.85
N LEU A 251 -1.40 -8.98 -8.07
CA LEU A 251 -0.31 -8.01 -8.12
C LEU A 251 1.05 -8.71 -8.07
N PHE A 252 2.04 -8.18 -8.78
CA PHE A 252 3.45 -8.46 -8.52
C PHE A 252 4.10 -7.19 -8.00
N VAL A 253 4.93 -7.29 -6.96
CA VAL A 253 5.73 -6.19 -6.42
C VAL A 253 7.19 -6.49 -6.70
N GLU A 254 7.79 -5.65 -7.54
CA GLU A 254 9.14 -5.79 -8.05
C GLU A 254 9.98 -4.58 -7.63
N SER A 255 11.24 -4.81 -7.29
CA SER A 255 12.13 -3.74 -6.82
C SER A 255 12.56 -2.86 -7.99
N GLU A 256 13.04 -3.45 -9.08
CA GLU A 256 13.62 -2.75 -10.22
C GLU A 256 12.58 -2.41 -11.31
N ASP A 257 12.56 -1.16 -11.78
CA ASP A 257 11.55 -0.68 -12.74
C ASP A 257 11.63 -1.41 -14.09
N ARG A 258 12.86 -1.70 -14.56
CA ARG A 258 13.06 -2.45 -15.79
C ARG A 258 12.49 -3.87 -15.70
N GLN A 259 12.80 -4.60 -14.62
CA GLN A 259 12.24 -5.94 -14.42
C GLN A 259 10.71 -5.88 -14.28
N ALA A 260 10.18 -4.84 -13.63
CA ALA A 260 8.74 -4.66 -13.51
C ALA A 260 8.06 -4.52 -14.89
N GLN A 261 8.68 -3.80 -15.83
CA GLN A 261 8.23 -3.71 -17.22
C GLN A 261 8.26 -5.06 -17.92
N GLU A 262 9.39 -5.76 -17.88
CA GLU A 262 9.55 -7.07 -18.53
C GLU A 262 8.55 -8.10 -17.96
N ILE A 263 8.35 -8.13 -16.64
CA ILE A 263 7.36 -9.01 -16.00
C ILE A 263 5.94 -8.62 -16.41
N ALA A 264 5.60 -7.33 -16.45
CA ALA A 264 4.27 -6.87 -16.84
C ALA A 264 3.93 -7.27 -18.27
N GLU A 265 4.88 -7.08 -19.20
CA GLU A 265 4.75 -7.48 -20.60
C GLU A 265 4.57 -8.99 -20.75
N LEU A 266 5.45 -9.79 -20.15
CA LEU A 266 5.42 -11.26 -20.26
C LEU A 266 4.21 -11.90 -19.58
N SER A 267 3.70 -11.30 -18.51
CA SER A 267 2.57 -11.83 -17.75
C SER A 267 1.21 -11.26 -18.17
N GLU A 268 1.21 -10.21 -19.00
CA GLU A 268 0.03 -9.40 -19.34
C GLU A 268 -0.76 -8.92 -18.10
N ARG A 269 -0.04 -8.58 -17.02
CA ARG A 269 -0.62 -8.22 -15.72
C ARG A 269 0.10 -7.03 -15.09
N PRO A 270 -0.58 -6.28 -14.21
CA PRO A 270 0.04 -5.14 -13.54
C PRO A 270 1.16 -5.58 -12.59
N VAL A 271 2.22 -4.78 -12.56
CA VAL A 271 3.37 -4.93 -11.65
C VAL A 271 3.63 -3.59 -10.98
N LEU A 272 3.73 -3.57 -9.66
CA LEU A 272 4.17 -2.40 -8.91
C LEU A 272 5.70 -2.37 -8.88
N SER A 273 6.30 -1.32 -9.46
CA SER A 273 7.73 -1.04 -9.30
C SER A 273 7.96 -0.18 -8.06
N ILE A 274 8.85 -0.62 -7.17
CA ILE A 274 9.28 0.16 -6.01
C ILE A 274 10.31 1.23 -6.39
N GLU A 275 11.28 0.93 -7.25
CA GLU A 275 12.23 1.94 -7.75
C GLU A 275 11.50 3.07 -8.49
N GLY A 276 10.59 2.71 -9.40
CA GLY A 276 9.83 3.67 -10.20
C GLY A 276 8.64 4.29 -9.49
N GLN A 277 8.31 3.82 -8.27
CA GLN A 277 7.15 4.26 -7.47
C GLN A 277 5.85 4.36 -8.30
N ARG A 278 5.60 3.33 -9.13
CA ARG A 278 4.49 3.35 -10.10
C ARG A 278 3.94 1.97 -10.43
N MET A 279 2.68 1.95 -10.84
CA MET A 279 2.08 0.76 -11.43
C MET A 279 2.46 0.65 -12.90
N VAL A 280 3.22 -0.39 -13.24
CA VAL A 280 3.54 -0.77 -14.60
C VAL A 280 2.42 -1.64 -15.17
N TRP A 281 1.91 -1.26 -16.33
CA TRP A 281 0.87 -2.00 -17.05
C TRP A 281 1.46 -2.60 -18.33
N PRO A 282 1.01 -3.79 -18.76
CA PRO A 282 1.33 -4.31 -20.08
C PRO A 282 0.84 -3.35 -21.18
N GLY A 283 1.47 -3.44 -22.36
CA GLY A 283 1.21 -2.60 -23.54
C GLY A 283 -0.28 -2.39 -23.90
N ASP A 284 -0.53 -1.27 -24.59
CA ASP A 284 -1.81 -0.59 -24.83
C ASP A 284 -2.66 -0.38 -23.55
N THR A 285 -2.10 0.52 -22.72
CA THR A 285 -2.38 0.91 -21.33
C THR A 285 -3.86 1.05 -20.93
N SER A 286 -4.78 1.18 -21.87
CA SER A 286 -6.20 1.39 -21.58
C SER A 286 -7.05 0.12 -21.68
N ALA A 287 -6.79 -0.77 -22.65
CA ALA A 287 -7.60 -1.97 -22.86
C ALA A 287 -7.22 -3.10 -21.89
N ALA A 288 -5.92 -3.33 -21.70
CA ALA A 288 -5.41 -4.32 -20.75
C ALA A 288 -5.80 -3.97 -19.31
N ARG A 289 -5.68 -2.69 -18.93
CA ARG A 289 -6.14 -2.17 -17.63
C ARG A 289 -7.63 -2.40 -17.41
N ARG A 290 -8.49 -2.06 -18.39
CA ARG A 290 -9.95 -2.28 -18.32
C ARG A 290 -10.33 -3.75 -18.20
N SER A 291 -9.70 -4.62 -19.00
CA SER A 291 -9.93 -6.08 -18.98
C SER A 291 -9.52 -6.72 -17.65
N TYR A 292 -8.34 -6.35 -17.15
CA TYR A 292 -7.84 -6.84 -15.87
C TYR A 292 -8.74 -6.41 -14.69
N ILE A 293 -9.12 -5.13 -14.62
CA ILE A 293 -10.03 -4.62 -13.58
C ILE A 293 -11.35 -5.41 -13.60
N ARG A 294 -11.97 -5.56 -14.78
CA ARG A 294 -13.23 -6.30 -14.94
C ARG A 294 -13.14 -7.75 -14.45
N ARG A 295 -12.04 -8.46 -14.75
CA ARG A 295 -11.80 -9.85 -14.34
C ARG A 295 -11.63 -9.98 -12.82
N ASN A 296 -10.96 -9.04 -12.16
CA ASN A 296 -10.75 -9.09 -10.72
C ASN A 296 -11.91 -8.52 -9.89
N GLU A 297 -12.71 -7.62 -10.45
CA GLU A 297 -13.97 -7.20 -9.84
C GLU A 297 -15.03 -8.30 -9.85
N THR A 298 -15.11 -9.10 -10.90
CA THR A 298 -16.02 -10.27 -10.93
C THR A 298 -15.61 -11.33 -9.90
N LYS A 299 -14.31 -11.66 -9.80
CA LYS A 299 -13.79 -12.55 -8.74
C LYS A 299 -14.04 -12.01 -7.33
N SER A 300 -13.69 -10.75 -7.07
CA SER A 300 -13.89 -10.12 -5.75
C SER A 300 -15.37 -9.91 -5.41
N GLY A 301 -16.21 -9.61 -6.40
CA GLY A 301 -17.65 -9.42 -6.26
C GLY A 301 -18.40 -10.72 -5.99
N ALA A 302 -17.95 -11.84 -6.56
CA ALA A 302 -18.45 -13.17 -6.22
C ALA A 302 -18.09 -13.54 -4.78
N VAL A 303 -16.83 -13.33 -4.38
CA VAL A 303 -16.36 -13.58 -3.00
C VAL A 303 -17.09 -12.68 -1.99
N LYS A 304 -17.24 -11.38 -2.27
CA LYS A 304 -17.99 -10.45 -1.40
C LYS A 304 -19.46 -10.83 -1.26
N ARG A 305 -20.13 -11.23 -2.35
CA ARG A 305 -21.52 -11.73 -2.30
C ARG A 305 -21.64 -12.99 -1.47
N LEU A 306 -20.68 -13.90 -1.58
CA LEU A 306 -20.63 -15.14 -0.79
C LEU A 306 -20.38 -14.89 0.70
N VAL A 307 -19.42 -14.03 1.04
CA VAL A 307 -19.14 -13.65 2.43
C VAL A 307 -20.34 -12.92 3.04
N LYS A 308 -21.00 -12.04 2.27
CA LYS A 308 -22.22 -11.36 2.70
C LYS A 308 -23.36 -12.36 2.92
N ALA A 309 -23.59 -13.29 1.98
CA ALA A 309 -24.63 -14.31 2.11
C ALA A 309 -24.38 -15.26 3.30
N ALA A 310 -23.12 -15.61 3.57
CA ALA A 310 -22.74 -16.42 4.73
C ALA A 310 -22.89 -15.65 6.06
N ALA A 311 -22.51 -14.37 6.11
CA ALA A 311 -22.65 -13.53 7.30
C ALA A 311 -24.13 -13.25 7.65
N PHE A 312 -25.03 -13.27 6.66
CA PHE A 312 -26.48 -13.15 6.86
C PHE A 312 -27.19 -14.51 7.01
N GLY A 313 -26.46 -15.63 7.13
CA GLY A 313 -27.05 -16.96 7.38
C GLY A 313 -27.89 -17.51 6.22
N ILE A 314 -27.73 -16.97 5.00
CA ILE A 314 -28.55 -17.32 3.82
C ILE A 314 -28.09 -18.65 3.19
N LEU A 315 -26.87 -19.11 3.49
CA LEU A 315 -26.33 -20.37 2.98
C LEU A 315 -26.30 -21.44 4.08
N GLY A 316 -27.00 -22.55 3.85
CA GLY A 316 -27.00 -23.71 4.76
C GLY A 316 -25.64 -24.43 4.83
N ASP A 317 -25.39 -25.09 5.97
CA ASP A 317 -24.09 -25.69 6.34
C ASP A 317 -23.52 -26.67 5.30
N ARG A 318 -24.38 -27.38 4.57
CA ARG A 318 -23.98 -28.29 3.48
C ARG A 318 -23.37 -27.55 2.29
N THR A 319 -23.84 -26.35 1.97
CA THR A 319 -23.32 -25.53 0.89
C THR A 319 -21.94 -24.98 1.26
N ILE A 320 -21.77 -24.56 2.52
CA ILE A 320 -20.47 -24.13 3.08
C ILE A 320 -19.45 -25.27 3.05
N ALA A 321 -19.87 -26.50 3.40
CA ALA A 321 -19.00 -27.68 3.37
C ALA A 321 -18.58 -28.09 1.94
N ASN A 322 -19.49 -28.03 0.97
CA ASN A 322 -19.19 -28.33 -0.43
C ASN A 322 -18.24 -27.30 -1.06
N ILE A 323 -18.37 -26.02 -0.69
CA ILE A 323 -17.48 -24.95 -1.14
C ILE A 323 -16.06 -25.12 -0.54
N LYS A 324 -15.95 -25.48 0.74
CA LYS A 324 -14.66 -25.83 1.37
C LYS A 324 -13.97 -27.01 0.68
N ARG A 325 -14.73 -27.96 0.12
CA ARG A 325 -14.21 -29.07 -0.68
C ARG A 325 -13.73 -28.62 -2.06
N SER A 326 -14.50 -27.77 -2.75
CA SER A 326 -14.14 -27.22 -4.06
C SER A 326 -12.87 -26.34 -4.02
N LEU A 327 -12.66 -25.59 -2.92
CA LEU A 327 -11.48 -24.75 -2.73
C LEU A 327 -10.21 -25.55 -2.38
N ARG A 328 -10.34 -26.81 -1.95
CA ARG A 328 -9.22 -27.73 -1.68
C ARG A 328 -8.90 -28.68 -2.84
N GLY A 329 -9.67 -28.61 -3.94
CA GLY A 329 -9.65 -29.60 -5.01
C GLY A 329 -8.84 -29.24 -6.26
N HIS A 330 -8.07 -28.15 -6.27
CA HIS A 330 -7.13 -27.85 -7.36
C HIS A 330 -5.75 -27.65 -6.73
N GLY A 331 -5.08 -28.78 -6.48
CA GLY A 331 -3.67 -28.84 -6.07
C GLY A 331 -2.74 -28.54 -7.24
#